data_AF-A0A074THM1-F1
#
_entry.id   AF-A0A074THM1-F1
#
_cell.length_a   1.000
_cell.length_b   1.000
_cell.length_c   1.000
_cell.angle_alpha   90.00
_cell.angle_beta   90.00
_cell.angle_gamma   90.00
#
_symmetry.space_group_name_H-M   'P 1'
#
loop_
_entity.id
_entity.type
_entity.pdbx_description
1 polymer ?
#
loop_
_entity_poly.entity_id
_entity_poly.type
_entity_poly.pdbx_seq_one_letter_code
_entity_poly.pdbx_strand_id
1 'polypeptide(L)'
;MDSAKEETSGGNDAEVKRSEARVRRELLEPCEGLKRPRGETAEKFERELARIARRLSYMSDEKLRGLCELVLKQAVNGVWPKPALIVSWAFNLQTPPPPNSDYVASVMRSAMGRAARDGGYLVELFSDAKRLGPPPGRYMLSAIRDRARANARRRDGLRLQIERGETLAPSDRDWLERYHAAYAEAEAMVLGQADVKPDAEGGA
;
A
#
# COMPACT_ATOMS: atom_id res chain seq x y z
N MET A 1 -34.33 -24.84 -5.38
CA MET A 1 -33.12 -25.65 -5.64
C MET A 1 -32.26 -24.88 -6.61
N ASP A 2 -31.12 -24.44 -6.09
CA ASP A 2 -29.87 -23.99 -6.72
C ASP A 2 -29.90 -23.40 -8.13
N SER A 3 -29.68 -22.08 -8.23
CA SER A 3 -29.01 -21.43 -9.38
C SER A 3 -28.81 -19.93 -9.10
N ALA A 4 -27.89 -19.54 -8.22
CA ALA A 4 -27.41 -18.14 -8.11
C ALA A 4 -26.20 -17.96 -7.16
N LYS A 5 -25.09 -18.71 -7.32
CA LYS A 5 -23.89 -18.46 -6.49
C LYS A 5 -22.52 -18.52 -7.17
N GLU A 6 -22.41 -18.58 -8.51
CA GLU A 6 -21.09 -18.76 -9.16
C GLU A 6 -20.41 -17.49 -9.71
N GLU A 7 -21.06 -16.32 -9.77
CA GLU A 7 -20.53 -15.21 -10.57
C GLU A 7 -19.45 -14.33 -9.89
N THR A 8 -19.30 -14.35 -8.56
CA THR A 8 -18.38 -13.41 -7.87
C THR A 8 -16.91 -13.83 -7.87
N SER A 9 -16.59 -15.13 -8.04
CA SER A 9 -15.19 -15.60 -8.05
C SER A 9 -14.48 -15.38 -9.39
N GLY A 10 -15.21 -15.42 -10.51
CA GLY A 10 -14.62 -15.31 -11.85
C GLY A 10 -14.16 -13.89 -12.24
N GLY A 11 -14.78 -12.86 -11.66
CA GLY A 11 -14.47 -11.45 -11.96
C GLY A 11 -13.10 -11.00 -11.46
N ASN A 12 -12.77 -11.36 -10.21
CA ASN A 12 -11.50 -11.00 -9.57
C ASN A 12 -10.31 -11.69 -10.25
N ASP A 13 -10.45 -12.95 -10.63
CA ASP A 13 -9.39 -13.69 -11.32
C ASP A 13 -9.11 -13.14 -12.73
N ALA A 14 -10.15 -12.72 -13.44
CA ALA A 14 -10.01 -12.08 -14.74
C ALA A 14 -9.34 -10.70 -14.64
N GLU A 15 -9.64 -9.94 -13.60
CA GLU A 15 -9.03 -8.64 -13.33
C GLU A 15 -7.57 -8.74 -12.90
N VAL A 16 -7.25 -9.71 -12.04
CA VAL A 16 -5.87 -10.05 -11.65
C VAL A 16 -5.07 -10.46 -12.87
N LYS A 17 -5.60 -11.35 -13.73
CA LYS A 17 -4.97 -11.74 -14.99
C LYS A 17 -4.73 -10.55 -15.93
N ARG A 18 -5.71 -9.64 -16.08
CA ARG A 18 -5.56 -8.42 -16.87
C ARG A 18 -4.46 -7.51 -16.31
N SER A 19 -4.37 -7.41 -14.99
CA SER A 19 -3.38 -6.57 -14.31
C SER A 19 -1.97 -7.16 -14.38
N GLU A 20 -1.81 -8.49 -14.27
CA GLU A 20 -0.53 -9.15 -14.52
C GLU A 20 -0.10 -9.06 -15.99
N ALA A 21 -1.03 -9.17 -16.94
CA ALA A 21 -0.75 -9.05 -18.37
C ALA A 21 -0.21 -7.65 -18.71
N ARG A 22 -0.72 -6.61 -18.05
CA ARG A 22 -0.15 -5.25 -18.14
C ARG A 22 1.31 -5.21 -17.68
N VAL A 23 1.65 -5.82 -16.54
CA VAL A 23 3.05 -5.85 -16.07
C VAL A 23 3.95 -6.60 -17.05
N ARG A 24 3.48 -7.71 -17.62
CA ARG A 24 4.24 -8.45 -18.65
C ARG A 24 4.56 -7.54 -19.84
N ARG A 25 3.53 -6.92 -20.43
CA ARG A 25 3.65 -6.06 -21.62
C ARG A 25 4.52 -4.82 -21.42
N GLU A 26 4.33 -4.10 -20.31
CA GLU A 26 4.99 -2.80 -20.13
C GLU A 26 6.38 -2.91 -19.48
N LEU A 27 6.69 -4.02 -18.78
CA LEU A 27 7.93 -4.19 -18.03
C LEU A 27 8.74 -5.42 -18.43
N LEU A 28 8.12 -6.61 -18.48
CA LEU A 28 8.87 -7.86 -18.64
C LEU A 28 9.29 -8.11 -20.10
N GLU A 29 8.35 -8.02 -21.04
CA GLU A 29 8.59 -8.22 -22.48
C GLU A 29 9.70 -7.28 -23.02
N PRO A 30 9.71 -5.97 -22.71
CA PRO A 30 10.79 -5.09 -23.18
C PRO A 30 12.17 -5.43 -22.57
N CYS A 31 12.21 -6.21 -21.48
CA CYS A 31 13.44 -6.61 -20.80
C CYS A 31 13.91 -8.03 -21.15
N GLU A 32 13.24 -8.75 -22.08
CA GLU A 32 13.60 -10.12 -22.46
C GLU A 32 15.02 -10.26 -23.02
N GLY A 33 15.58 -9.19 -23.59
CA GLY A 33 16.96 -9.15 -24.08
C GLY A 33 18.03 -9.20 -22.96
N LEU A 34 17.63 -9.03 -21.70
CA LEU A 34 18.54 -9.10 -20.57
C LEU A 34 18.81 -10.56 -20.15
N LYS A 35 20.06 -10.82 -19.79
CA LYS A 35 20.53 -12.11 -19.29
C LYS A 35 20.04 -12.36 -17.88
N ARG A 36 19.66 -13.61 -17.59
CA ARG A 36 19.38 -14.09 -16.24
C ARG A 36 20.61 -13.95 -15.31
N PRO A 37 20.43 -13.69 -14.00
CA PRO A 37 21.52 -13.72 -13.04
C PRO A 37 22.27 -15.06 -13.01
N ARG A 38 23.57 -15.00 -12.74
CA ARG A 38 24.44 -16.19 -12.70
C ARG A 38 24.00 -17.15 -11.58
N GLY A 39 23.94 -18.45 -11.88
CA GLY A 39 23.59 -19.49 -10.91
C GLY A 39 22.09 -19.72 -10.72
N GLU A 40 21.24 -19.01 -11.48
CA GLU A 40 19.79 -19.21 -11.45
C GLU A 40 19.32 -20.07 -12.63
N THR A 41 18.44 -21.04 -12.36
CA THR A 41 17.83 -21.86 -13.41
C THR A 41 16.78 -21.07 -14.16
N ALA A 42 16.48 -21.46 -15.41
CA ALA A 42 15.43 -20.82 -16.20
C ALA A 42 14.08 -20.85 -15.48
N GLU A 43 13.70 -22.02 -14.99
CA GLU A 43 12.46 -22.18 -14.24
C GLU A 43 12.39 -21.30 -12.98
N LYS A 44 13.48 -21.16 -12.23
CA LYS A 44 13.49 -20.33 -11.03
C LYS A 44 13.32 -18.86 -11.39
N PHE A 45 13.97 -18.42 -12.46
CA PHE A 45 13.87 -17.06 -12.95
C PHE A 45 12.47 -16.75 -13.48
N GLU A 46 11.87 -17.63 -14.28
CA GLU A 46 10.48 -17.48 -14.73
C GLU A 46 9.49 -17.38 -13.56
N ARG A 47 9.69 -18.20 -12.51
CA ARG A 47 8.88 -18.10 -11.29
C ARG A 47 9.05 -16.76 -10.57
N GLU A 48 10.25 -16.19 -10.56
CA GLU A 48 10.51 -14.85 -10.00
C GLU A 48 9.87 -13.75 -10.85
N LEU A 49 9.95 -13.82 -12.19
CA LEU A 49 9.26 -12.89 -13.09
C LEU A 49 7.73 -12.93 -12.88
N ALA A 50 7.15 -14.12 -12.72
CA ALA A 50 5.74 -14.27 -12.40
C ALA A 50 5.37 -13.68 -11.02
N ARG A 51 6.27 -13.78 -10.02
CA ARG A 51 6.08 -13.13 -8.71
C ARG A 51 6.14 -11.61 -8.82
N ILE A 52 7.05 -11.07 -9.62
CA ILE A 52 7.14 -9.64 -9.91
C ILE A 52 5.84 -9.16 -10.59
N ALA A 53 5.36 -9.87 -11.62
CA ALA A 53 4.12 -9.53 -12.32
C ALA A 53 2.92 -9.43 -11.37
N ARG A 54 2.76 -10.43 -10.49
CA ARG A 54 1.71 -10.39 -9.45
C ARG A 54 1.86 -9.20 -8.52
N ARG A 55 3.07 -8.99 -7.99
CA ARG A 55 3.33 -7.98 -6.97
C ARG A 55 3.17 -6.56 -7.49
N LEU A 56 3.46 -6.33 -8.77
CA LEU A 56 3.40 -5.01 -9.40
C LEU A 56 2.09 -4.77 -10.17
N SER A 57 1.13 -5.68 -10.07
CA SER A 57 -0.18 -5.60 -10.76
C SER A 57 -0.97 -4.32 -10.44
N TYR A 58 -0.74 -3.73 -9.26
CA TYR A 58 -1.35 -2.46 -8.84
C TYR A 58 -0.80 -1.23 -9.59
N MET A 59 0.33 -1.34 -10.30
CA MET A 59 0.96 -0.20 -10.95
C MET A 59 0.24 0.19 -12.24
N SER A 60 0.21 1.49 -12.53
CA SER A 60 -0.30 2.02 -13.80
C SER A 60 0.69 1.79 -14.95
N ASP A 61 0.21 1.84 -16.19
CA ASP A 61 1.04 1.64 -17.39
C ASP A 61 2.23 2.62 -17.43
N GLU A 62 1.99 3.90 -17.09
CA GLU A 62 3.03 4.94 -17.07
C GLU A 62 4.15 4.61 -16.08
N LYS A 63 3.79 4.16 -14.87
CA LYS A 63 4.78 3.84 -13.84
C LYS A 63 5.53 2.55 -14.15
N LEU A 64 4.89 1.59 -14.84
CA LEU A 64 5.55 0.38 -15.32
C LEU A 64 6.56 0.68 -16.43
N ARG A 65 6.24 1.57 -17.38
CA ARG A 65 7.19 2.02 -18.40
C ARG A 65 8.39 2.74 -17.79
N GLY A 66 8.16 3.65 -16.84
CA GLY A 66 9.25 4.31 -16.11
C GLY A 66 10.12 3.32 -15.31
N LEU A 67 9.52 2.29 -14.73
CA LEU A 67 10.26 1.22 -14.05
C LEU A 67 11.09 0.40 -15.05
N CYS A 68 10.56 0.14 -16.26
CA CYS A 68 11.26 -0.56 -17.33
C CYS A 68 12.51 0.18 -17.77
N GLU A 69 12.41 1.48 -18.03
CA GLU A 69 13.57 2.33 -18.35
C GLU A 69 14.65 2.26 -17.25
N LEU A 70 14.23 2.28 -15.98
CA LEU A 70 15.15 2.17 -14.86
C LEU A 70 15.82 0.78 -14.78
N VAL A 71 15.07 -0.29 -15.02
CA VAL A 71 15.62 -1.66 -15.07
C VAL A 71 16.68 -1.78 -16.16
N LEU A 72 16.37 -1.32 -17.38
CA LEU A 72 17.30 -1.34 -18.51
C LEU A 72 18.56 -0.50 -18.22
N LYS A 73 18.40 0.69 -17.64
CA LYS A 73 19.51 1.57 -17.26
C LYS A 73 20.41 0.96 -16.18
N GLN A 74 19.85 0.17 -15.27
CA GLN A 74 20.58 -0.45 -14.16
C GLN A 74 21.06 -1.88 -14.47
N ALA A 75 20.79 -2.40 -15.67
CA ALA A 75 21.22 -3.71 -16.10
C ALA A 75 22.72 -3.73 -16.41
N VAL A 76 23.54 -4.02 -15.41
CA VAL A 76 25.00 -4.11 -15.56
C VAL A 76 25.35 -5.32 -16.43
N ASN A 77 26.12 -5.10 -17.50
CA ASN A 77 26.49 -6.12 -18.50
C ASN A 77 25.28 -6.82 -19.15
N GLY A 78 24.16 -6.11 -19.26
CA GLY A 78 22.91 -6.64 -19.79
C GLY A 78 22.32 -7.76 -18.92
N VAL A 79 22.62 -7.78 -17.62
CA VAL A 79 22.07 -8.75 -16.66
C VAL A 79 20.90 -8.12 -15.91
N TRP A 80 19.85 -8.90 -15.70
CA TRP A 80 18.70 -8.51 -14.89
C TRP A 80 19.12 -8.06 -13.47
N PRO A 81 18.66 -6.89 -13.00
CA PRO A 81 18.78 -6.50 -11.61
C PRO A 81 18.11 -7.50 -10.67
N LYS A 82 18.54 -7.52 -9.40
CA LYS A 82 17.93 -8.40 -8.39
C LYS A 82 16.43 -8.07 -8.22
N PRO A 83 15.53 -9.07 -8.16
CA PRO A 83 14.08 -8.84 -7.98
C PRO A 83 13.72 -7.89 -6.84
N ALA A 84 14.40 -8.02 -5.69
CA ALA A 84 14.19 -7.15 -4.53
C ALA A 84 14.46 -5.66 -4.83
N LEU A 85 15.43 -5.38 -5.70
CA LEU A 85 15.78 -4.01 -6.08
C LEU A 85 14.71 -3.41 -7.01
N ILE A 86 14.20 -4.22 -7.95
CA ILE A 86 13.11 -3.83 -8.85
C ILE A 86 11.85 -3.48 -8.05
N VAL A 87 11.49 -4.32 -7.08
CA VAL A 87 10.37 -4.07 -6.16
C VAL A 87 10.60 -2.80 -5.35
N SER A 88 11.83 -2.55 -4.88
CA SER A 88 12.16 -1.33 -4.16
C SER A 88 11.97 -0.08 -5.02
N TRP A 89 12.36 -0.12 -6.30
CA TRP A 89 12.13 1.00 -7.21
C TRP A 89 10.64 1.20 -7.51
N ALA A 90 9.91 0.10 -7.72
CA ALA A 90 8.47 0.14 -7.90
C ALA A 90 7.76 0.86 -6.74
N PHE A 91 8.14 0.57 -5.50
CA PHE A 91 7.58 1.23 -4.31
C PHE A 91 7.87 2.73 -4.25
N ASN A 92 9.00 3.18 -4.79
CA ASN A 92 9.32 4.61 -4.90
C ASN A 92 8.55 5.30 -6.03
N LEU A 93 8.30 4.60 -7.14
CA LEU A 93 7.56 5.14 -8.30
C LEU A 93 6.06 5.20 -8.06
N GLN A 94 5.51 4.17 -7.40
CA GLN A 94 4.12 4.08 -7.04
C GLN A 94 3.98 3.23 -5.76
N THR A 95 3.54 3.88 -4.69
CA THR A 95 3.22 3.21 -3.44
C THR A 95 2.02 2.27 -3.66
N PRO A 96 2.09 1.00 -3.22
CA PRO A 96 0.94 0.10 -3.25
C PRO A 96 -0.24 0.69 -2.46
N PRO A 97 -1.48 0.49 -2.92
CA PRO A 97 -2.63 0.89 -2.13
C PRO A 97 -2.64 0.14 -0.77
N PRO A 98 -3.21 0.73 0.29
CA PRO A 98 -3.15 0.21 1.66
C PRO A 98 -3.49 -1.28 1.85
N PRO A 99 -4.53 -1.85 1.20
CA PRO A 99 -4.83 -3.29 1.33
C PRO A 99 -3.74 -4.21 0.76
N ASN A 100 -2.78 -3.67 -0.01
CA ASN A 100 -1.68 -4.43 -0.62
C ASN A 100 -0.32 -4.17 0.05
N SER A 101 -0.27 -3.45 1.18
CA SER A 101 0.97 -3.22 1.94
C SER A 101 0.94 -3.96 3.29
N ASP A 102 1.43 -5.20 3.27
CA ASP A 102 1.62 -6.03 4.49
C ASP A 102 2.42 -5.29 5.57
N TYR A 103 3.32 -4.41 5.14
CA TYR A 103 4.14 -3.60 6.03
C TYR A 103 3.30 -2.61 6.86
N VAL A 104 2.40 -1.85 6.23
CA VAL A 104 1.54 -0.89 6.96
C VAL A 104 0.68 -1.63 7.97
N ALA A 105 0.06 -2.73 7.54
CA ALA A 105 -0.76 -3.57 8.40
C ALA A 105 0.06 -4.18 9.55
N SER A 106 1.30 -4.62 9.27
CA SER A 106 2.24 -5.11 10.29
C SER A 106 2.65 -4.03 11.30
N VAL A 107 2.87 -2.78 10.87
CA VAL A 107 3.21 -1.66 11.77
C VAL A 107 2.02 -1.36 12.68
N MET A 108 0.81 -1.26 12.12
CA MET A 108 -0.41 -1.00 12.90
C MET A 108 -0.69 -2.12 13.92
N ARG A 109 -0.47 -3.38 13.57
CA ARG A 109 -0.62 -4.53 14.50
C ARG A 109 0.51 -4.67 15.52
N SER A 110 1.61 -3.94 15.35
CA SER A 110 2.77 -4.04 16.25
C SER A 110 2.55 -3.32 17.59
N ALA A 111 3.47 -3.50 18.54
CA ALA A 111 3.50 -2.73 19.77
C ALA A 111 3.60 -1.20 19.52
N MET A 112 4.24 -0.80 18.42
CA MET A 112 4.34 0.61 18.03
C MET A 112 2.98 1.18 17.62
N GLY A 113 2.18 0.42 16.87
CA GLY A 113 0.82 0.82 16.48
C GLY A 113 -0.11 0.96 17.69
N ARG A 114 -0.05 0.03 18.63
CA ARG A 114 -0.78 0.14 19.92
C ARG A 114 -0.37 1.38 20.71
N ALA A 115 0.93 1.61 20.87
CA ALA A 115 1.43 2.82 21.54
C ALA A 115 1.02 4.11 20.82
N ALA A 116 0.88 4.09 19.49
CA ALA A 116 0.42 5.24 18.71
C ALA A 116 -1.07 5.52 18.88
N ARG A 117 -1.89 4.47 18.97
CA ARG A 117 -3.30 4.56 19.34
C ARG A 117 -3.44 5.20 20.71
N ASP A 118 -2.81 4.61 21.73
CA ASP A 118 -2.95 5.05 23.12
C ASP A 118 -2.34 6.44 23.35
N GLY A 119 -1.27 6.78 22.60
CA GLY A 119 -0.60 8.07 22.65
C GLY A 119 -1.19 9.16 21.75
N GLY A 120 -2.26 8.88 20.99
CA GLY A 120 -2.94 9.87 20.15
C GLY A 120 -2.17 10.34 18.91
N TYR A 121 -1.29 9.50 18.35
CA TYR A 121 -0.51 9.79 17.13
C TYR A 121 -0.65 8.73 16.04
N LEU A 122 -1.76 7.97 16.07
CA LEU A 122 -2.01 6.84 15.17
C LEU A 122 -2.11 7.26 13.70
N VAL A 123 -2.83 8.34 13.39
CA VAL A 123 -3.02 8.84 12.01
C VAL A 123 -1.69 9.26 11.40
N GLU A 124 -0.84 9.90 12.18
CA GLU A 124 0.47 10.40 11.74
C GLU A 124 1.46 9.25 11.52
N LEU A 125 1.45 8.24 12.40
CA LEU A 125 2.22 7.01 12.19
C LEU A 125 1.74 6.28 10.94
N PHE A 126 0.42 6.17 10.75
CA PHE A 126 -0.19 5.50 9.61
C PHE A 126 0.15 6.19 8.29
N SER A 127 0.05 7.52 8.25
CA SER A 127 0.41 8.32 7.08
C SER A 127 1.90 8.18 6.74
N ASP A 128 2.80 8.20 7.74
CA ASP A 128 4.23 7.99 7.52
C ASP A 128 4.54 6.56 7.08
N ALA A 129 3.87 5.55 7.64
CA ALA A 129 4.03 4.15 7.23
C ALA A 129 3.60 3.93 5.77
N LYS A 130 2.50 4.57 5.34
CA LYS A 130 2.07 4.59 3.93
C LYS A 130 3.12 5.25 3.04
N ARG A 131 3.76 6.33 3.50
CA ARG A 131 4.68 7.15 2.68
C ARG A 131 6.10 6.61 2.58
N LEU A 132 6.67 6.04 3.66
CA LEU A 132 8.13 5.87 3.78
C LEU A 132 8.65 4.44 3.59
N GLY A 133 7.80 3.40 3.61
CA GLY A 133 8.31 2.03 3.70
C GLY A 133 9.05 1.77 5.04
N PRO A 134 9.98 0.80 5.14
CA PRO A 134 10.47 0.19 6.40
C PRO A 134 10.97 1.16 7.50
N PRO A 135 11.09 0.71 8.77
CA PRO A 135 10.56 1.38 9.97
C PRO A 135 11.10 2.77 10.34
N PRO A 136 10.23 3.63 10.90
CA PRO A 136 10.62 4.94 11.41
C PRO A 136 11.65 4.80 12.55
N GLY A 137 12.84 5.35 12.36
CA GLY A 137 13.84 5.48 13.43
C GLY A 137 13.36 6.40 14.56
N ARG A 138 14.04 6.41 15.71
CA ARG A 138 13.65 7.20 16.91
C ARG A 138 13.37 8.68 16.62
N TYR A 139 14.18 9.32 15.77
CA TYR A 139 14.01 10.73 15.40
C TYR A 139 12.66 10.98 14.70
N MET A 140 12.24 10.04 13.86
CA MET A 140 10.98 10.11 13.12
C MET A 140 9.77 10.04 14.06
N LEU A 141 9.86 9.28 15.16
CA LEU A 141 8.80 9.22 16.17
C LEU A 141 8.59 10.57 16.90
N SER A 142 9.66 11.35 17.13
CA SER A 142 9.50 12.70 17.70
C SER A 142 8.72 13.60 16.75
N ALA A 143 9.13 13.63 15.48
CA ALA A 143 8.47 14.43 14.45
C ALA A 143 7.00 14.00 14.23
N ILE A 144 6.72 12.69 14.28
CA ILE A 144 5.35 12.14 14.23
C ILE A 144 4.51 12.71 15.38
N ARG A 145 5.03 12.68 16.61
CA ARG A 145 4.34 13.20 17.79
C ARG A 145 4.15 14.72 17.76
N ASP A 146 5.12 15.47 17.24
CA ASP A 146 4.99 16.91 17.06
C ASP A 146 3.85 17.25 16.08
N ARG A 147 3.78 16.54 14.95
CA ARG A 147 2.67 16.70 14.00
C ARG A 147 1.34 16.28 14.61
N ALA A 148 1.31 15.21 15.39
CA ALA A 148 0.09 14.77 16.08
C ALA A 148 -0.42 15.84 17.06
N ARG A 149 0.47 16.49 17.81
CA ARG A 149 0.10 17.62 18.68
C ARG A 149 -0.46 18.80 17.88
N ALA A 150 0.14 19.15 16.75
CA ALA A 150 -0.37 20.22 15.89
C ALA A 150 -1.76 19.88 15.32
N ASN A 151 -1.94 18.65 14.85
CA ASN A 151 -3.22 18.17 14.33
C ASN A 151 -4.30 18.10 15.43
N ALA A 152 -3.93 17.68 16.65
CA ALA A 152 -4.84 17.70 17.79
C ALA A 152 -5.36 19.11 18.08
N ARG A 153 -4.46 20.10 18.16
CA ARG A 153 -4.86 21.51 18.33
C ARG A 153 -5.76 22.02 17.21
N ARG A 154 -5.48 21.63 15.95
CA ARG A 154 -6.35 21.98 14.81
C ARG A 154 -7.73 21.38 14.97
N ARG A 155 -7.84 20.09 15.32
CA ARG A 155 -9.14 19.43 15.57
C ARG A 155 -9.90 20.08 16.70
N ASP A 156 -9.23 20.41 17.80
CA ASP A 156 -9.87 21.08 18.95
C ASP A 156 -10.44 22.45 18.54
N GLY A 157 -9.68 23.23 17.75
CA GLY A 157 -10.15 24.50 17.20
C GLY A 157 -11.37 24.35 16.29
N LEU A 158 -11.35 23.38 15.38
CA LEU A 158 -12.48 23.12 14.49
C LEU A 158 -13.71 22.58 15.25
N ARG A 159 -13.50 21.76 16.29
CA ARG A 159 -14.58 21.30 17.17
C ARG A 159 -15.26 22.47 17.88
N LEU A 160 -14.48 23.41 18.42
CA LEU A 160 -15.02 24.60 19.07
C LEU A 160 -15.82 25.49 18.11
N GLN A 161 -15.40 25.61 16.84
CA GLN A 161 -16.18 26.33 15.82
C GLN A 161 -17.53 25.65 15.58
N ILE A 162 -17.55 24.33 15.43
CA ILE A 162 -18.79 23.55 15.29
C ILE A 162 -19.69 23.73 16.51
N GLU A 163 -19.15 23.63 17.73
CA GLU A 163 -19.90 23.80 18.98
C GLU A 163 -20.53 25.20 19.12
N ARG A 164 -19.90 26.22 18.52
CA ARG A 164 -20.42 27.60 18.44
C ARG A 164 -21.46 27.79 17.33
N GLY A 165 -21.73 26.77 16.53
CA GLY A 165 -22.64 26.83 15.38
C GLY A 165 -22.03 27.52 14.15
N GLU A 166 -20.72 27.68 14.10
CA GLU A 166 -20.03 28.28 12.95
C GLU A 166 -19.95 27.28 11.79
N THR A 167 -20.08 27.78 10.56
CA THR A 167 -19.88 26.95 9.37
C THR A 167 -18.39 26.81 9.07
N LEU A 168 -17.89 25.57 9.08
CA LEU A 168 -16.51 25.30 8.68
C LEU A 168 -16.29 25.61 7.19
N ALA A 169 -15.10 26.14 6.89
CA ALA A 169 -14.63 26.26 5.51
C ALA A 169 -14.58 24.87 4.83
N PRO A 170 -14.83 24.77 3.51
CA PRO A 170 -14.80 23.48 2.80
C PRO A 170 -13.48 22.72 3.00
N SER A 171 -12.34 23.41 2.95
CA SER A 171 -11.01 22.82 3.15
C SER A 171 -10.79 22.23 4.54
N ASP A 172 -11.42 22.79 5.58
CA ASP A 172 -11.34 22.29 6.95
C ASP A 172 -12.24 21.07 7.15
N ARG A 173 -13.43 21.08 6.53
CA ARG A 173 -14.33 19.92 6.48
C ARG A 173 -13.66 18.73 5.79
N ASP A 174 -13.13 18.94 4.59
CA ASP A 174 -12.42 17.91 3.82
C ASP A 174 -11.18 17.39 4.55
N TRP A 175 -10.50 18.24 5.31
CA TRP A 175 -9.37 17.82 6.13
C TRP A 175 -9.80 16.95 7.30
N LEU A 176 -10.86 17.35 8.03
CA LEU A 176 -11.42 16.55 9.13
C LEU A 176 -11.92 15.19 8.65
N GLU A 177 -12.67 15.15 7.55
CA GLU A 177 -13.20 13.92 6.97
C GLU A 177 -12.07 12.95 6.64
N ARG A 178 -11.03 13.41 5.92
CA ARG A 178 -9.86 12.58 5.62
C ARG A 178 -9.12 12.12 6.87
N TYR A 179 -9.02 12.97 7.89
CA TYR A 179 -8.39 12.61 9.16
C TYR A 179 -9.17 11.48 9.86
N HIS A 180 -10.49 11.60 9.93
CA HIS A 180 -11.35 10.58 10.54
C HIS A 180 -11.35 9.27 9.75
N ALA A 181 -11.39 9.32 8.42
CA ALA A 181 -11.27 8.14 7.58
C ALA A 181 -9.93 7.42 7.81
N ALA A 182 -8.82 8.17 7.85
CA ALA A 182 -7.50 7.61 8.12
C ALA A 182 -7.39 7.02 9.54
N TYR A 183 -8.01 7.66 10.53
CA TYR A 183 -8.07 7.13 11.90
C TYR A 183 -8.84 5.81 11.94
N ALA A 184 -10.04 5.75 11.35
CA ALA A 184 -10.87 4.54 11.32
C ALA A 184 -10.14 3.37 10.63
N GLU A 185 -9.51 3.63 9.49
CA GLU A 185 -8.71 2.64 8.75
C GLU A 185 -7.54 2.10 9.59
N ALA A 186 -6.77 2.99 10.22
CA ALA A 186 -5.64 2.60 11.07
C ALA A 186 -6.11 1.86 12.33
N GLU A 187 -7.21 2.31 12.93
CA GLU A 187 -7.79 1.73 14.14
C GLU A 187 -8.29 0.31 13.89
N ALA A 188 -8.96 0.08 12.77
CA ALA A 188 -9.41 -1.23 12.30
C ALA A 188 -8.22 -2.20 12.15
N MET A 189 -7.10 -1.74 11.59
CA MET A 189 -5.87 -2.55 11.49
C MET A 189 -5.27 -2.89 12.86
N VAL A 190 -5.28 -1.94 13.81
CA VAL A 190 -4.76 -2.17 15.18
C VAL A 190 -5.63 -3.20 15.92
N LEU A 191 -6.95 -3.14 15.77
CA LEU A 191 -7.91 -4.06 16.40
C LEU A 191 -7.98 -5.44 15.71
N GLY A 192 -7.30 -5.62 14.58
CA GLY A 192 -7.39 -6.84 13.79
C GLY A 192 -8.67 -6.95 12.96
N GLN A 193 -9.47 -5.89 12.90
CA GLN A 193 -10.66 -5.77 12.04
C GLN A 193 -10.28 -5.14 10.69
N ALA A 194 -9.18 -5.58 10.06
CA ALA A 194 -8.92 -5.20 8.68
C ALA A 194 -9.86 -6.03 7.81
N ASP A 195 -10.89 -5.42 7.23
CA ASP A 195 -11.89 -6.04 6.34
C ASP A 195 -12.02 -7.55 6.55
N VAL A 196 -12.90 -7.93 7.47
CA VAL A 196 -13.61 -9.20 7.32
C VAL A 196 -14.29 -9.08 5.96
N LYS A 197 -13.65 -9.64 4.92
CA LYS A 197 -14.38 -10.16 3.77
C LYS A 197 -15.56 -10.91 4.42
N PRO A 198 -16.83 -10.60 4.10
CA PRO A 198 -17.95 -11.26 4.75
C PRO A 198 -17.78 -12.75 4.49
N ASP A 199 -17.21 -13.44 5.46
CA ASP A 199 -17.32 -14.86 5.60
C ASP A 199 -18.81 -15.03 5.79
N ALA A 200 -19.43 -15.64 4.78
CA ALA A 200 -20.77 -16.13 4.87
C ALA A 200 -20.81 -17.07 6.08
N GLU A 201 -21.18 -16.53 7.24
CA GLU A 201 -21.48 -17.32 8.41
C GLU A 201 -22.64 -18.22 8.03
N GLY A 202 -22.36 -19.53 8.10
CA GLY A 202 -23.37 -20.55 8.10
C GLY A 202 -24.15 -20.53 9.42
N GLY A 203 -25.31 -21.17 9.40
CA GLY A 203 -26.00 -21.54 10.63
C GLY A 203 -27.51 -21.66 10.47
N ALA A 204 -27.96 -22.76 9.86
CA ALA A 204 -29.00 -23.68 10.34
C ALA A 204 -29.37 -24.66 9.21
#